data_AF-A0A380MRA3-F1
#
_entry.id   AF-A0A380MRA3-F1
#
_cell.length_a   1.000
_cell.length_b   1.000
_cell.length_c   1.000
_cell.angle_alpha   90.00
_cell.angle_beta   90.00
_cell.angle_gamma   90.00
#
_symmetry.space_group_name_H-M   'P 1'
#
loop_
_entity.id
_entity.type
_entity.pdbx_description
1 polymer ?
#
loop_
_entity_poly.entity_id
_entity_poly.type
_entity_poly.pdbx_seq_one_letter_code
_entity_poly.pdbx_strand_id
1 'polypeptide(L)'
;MPGTGAEALPDEGRVDTLLASVRLEPGEVGLFLDAGPVTGPSRKALTPRVLEALTSPPGRPWRSVCLASGAFPLNLAGFPRSRATPVARGDARLWRDIAERWRGTPPDHGDLGVTHLRVPPRSRGRPDPNMRYTTGSDWQVFVCPRGKAGNDDFFDLSADLVSSPPTGPPPEPAPPGATNAWRTAPPAEATRRAAQHGGAPGPPHTTWPW
;
A
#
# COMPACT_ATOMS: atom_id res chain seq x y z
N MET A 1 7.74 24.02 -8.62
CA MET A 1 8.49 22.96 -7.91
C MET A 1 8.57 23.33 -6.43
N PRO A 2 7.71 22.80 -5.54
CA PRO A 2 7.94 22.85 -4.11
C PRO A 2 8.59 21.54 -3.62
N GLY A 3 9.65 21.67 -2.80
CA GLY A 3 10.12 20.60 -1.90
C GLY A 3 11.27 19.71 -2.42
N THR A 4 12.41 20.28 -2.77
CA THR A 4 13.69 19.54 -2.89
C THR A 4 14.59 19.67 -1.65
N GLY A 5 14.18 20.45 -0.64
CA GLY A 5 14.78 20.39 0.69
C GLY A 5 14.26 19.17 1.42
N ALA A 6 15.14 18.41 2.08
CA ALA A 6 14.71 17.47 3.10
C ALA A 6 13.95 18.27 4.16
N GLU A 7 12.68 17.94 4.39
CA GLU A 7 11.93 18.54 5.48
C GLU A 7 12.66 18.19 6.78
N ALA A 8 13.02 19.22 7.55
CA ALA A 8 13.66 19.02 8.84
C ALA A 8 12.67 18.35 9.79
N LEU A 9 13.14 17.40 10.59
CA LEU A 9 12.33 16.82 11.65
C LEU A 9 11.91 17.95 12.62
N PRO A 10 10.67 17.92 13.14
CA PRO A 10 10.24 18.89 14.13
C PRO A 10 11.10 18.74 15.39
N ASP A 11 11.51 19.86 15.97
CA ASP A 11 12.13 19.86 17.29
C ASP A 11 11.11 19.50 18.40
N GLU A 12 11.63 19.14 19.57
CA GLU A 12 10.81 18.73 20.72
C GLU A 12 9.82 19.81 21.16
N GLY A 13 10.23 21.09 21.17
CA GLY A 13 9.39 22.20 21.62
C GLY A 13 8.18 22.41 20.71
N ARG A 14 8.33 22.16 19.41
CA ARG A 14 7.23 22.19 18.44
C ARG A 14 6.24 21.06 18.68
N VAL A 15 6.72 19.85 19.00
CA VAL A 15 5.85 18.71 19.35
C VAL A 15 5.08 18.98 20.64
N ASP A 16 5.73 19.54 21.67
CA ASP A 16 5.08 19.94 22.92
C ASP A 16 3.99 20.98 22.73
N THR A 17 4.30 22.03 21.97
CA THR A 17 3.35 23.09 21.69
C THR A 17 2.11 22.53 20.97
N LEU A 18 2.32 21.59 20.04
CA LEU A 18 1.22 20.94 19.33
C LEU A 18 0.36 20.09 20.28
N LEU A 19 0.97 19.22 21.08
CA LEU A 19 0.27 18.37 22.04
C LEU A 19 -0.52 19.20 23.06
N ALA A 20 0.08 20.27 23.60
CA ALA A 20 -0.59 21.19 24.51
C ALA A 20 -1.79 21.89 23.85
N SER A 21 -1.68 22.27 22.57
CA SER A 21 -2.79 22.91 21.84
C SER A 21 -4.01 22.02 21.66
N VAL A 22 -3.80 20.70 21.57
CA VAL A 22 -4.87 19.69 21.44
C VAL A 22 -5.19 18.98 22.75
N ARG A 23 -4.48 19.30 23.84
CA ARG A 23 -4.64 18.71 25.19
C ARG A 23 -4.54 17.18 25.20
N LEU A 24 -3.56 16.64 24.48
CA LEU A 24 -3.30 15.19 24.45
C LEU A 24 -1.92 14.89 25.01
N GLU A 25 -1.82 13.79 25.74
CA GLU A 25 -0.55 13.20 26.12
C GLU A 25 -0.02 12.30 25.00
N PRO A 26 1.31 12.08 24.91
CA PRO A 26 1.86 11.24 23.84
C PRO A 26 1.27 9.82 23.79
N GLY A 27 0.96 9.25 24.96
CA GLY A 27 0.32 7.92 25.07
C GLY A 27 -1.11 7.83 24.54
N GLU A 28 -1.71 8.95 24.17
CA GLU A 28 -3.03 9.02 23.52
C GLU A 28 -2.90 9.19 22.00
N VAL A 29 -1.69 9.40 21.50
CA VAL A 29 -1.43 9.77 20.10
C VAL A 29 -0.69 8.65 19.37
N GLY A 30 -1.17 8.32 18.18
CA GLY A 30 -0.42 7.49 17.22
C GLY A 30 0.53 8.35 16.40
N LEU A 31 1.82 8.00 16.39
CA LEU A 31 2.83 8.65 15.55
C LEU A 31 2.87 8.00 14.17
N PHE A 32 2.74 8.82 13.12
CA PHE A 32 2.83 8.38 11.73
C PHE A 32 4.04 9.00 11.06
N LEU A 33 4.99 8.16 10.64
CA LEU A 33 6.19 8.57 9.92
C LEU A 33 5.97 8.31 8.43
N ASP A 34 5.80 9.39 7.66
CA ASP A 34 5.68 9.30 6.20
C ASP A 34 7.08 9.36 5.55
N ALA A 35 7.54 8.23 5.00
CA ALA A 35 8.79 8.14 4.25
C ALA A 35 8.61 8.39 2.74
N GLY A 36 7.38 8.61 2.28
CA GLY A 36 7.05 8.96 0.91
C GLY A 36 7.38 7.85 -0.11
N PRO A 37 7.72 8.23 -1.36
CA PRO A 37 8.02 7.29 -2.44
C PRO A 37 9.33 6.53 -2.24
N VAL A 38 9.22 5.20 -2.18
CA VAL A 38 10.38 4.30 -2.06
C VAL A 38 10.70 3.67 -3.41
N THR A 39 11.94 3.84 -3.83
CA THR A 39 12.56 3.23 -5.00
C THR A 39 13.86 2.57 -4.56
N GLY A 40 14.47 1.73 -5.41
CA GLY A 40 15.76 1.10 -5.09
C GLY A 40 16.83 2.08 -4.55
N PRO A 41 17.09 3.20 -5.25
CA PRO A 41 18.01 4.23 -4.77
C PRO A 41 17.52 4.98 -3.53
N SER A 42 16.25 5.41 -3.48
CA SER A 42 15.76 6.19 -2.33
C SER A 42 15.69 5.38 -1.03
N ARG A 43 15.47 4.07 -1.10
CA ARG A 43 15.46 3.18 0.08
C ARG A 43 16.74 3.33 0.91
N LYS A 44 17.92 3.29 0.27
CA LYS A 44 19.21 3.40 0.98
C LYS A 44 19.37 4.74 1.71
N ALA A 45 18.85 5.82 1.13
CA ALA A 45 18.90 7.16 1.72
C ALA A 45 17.83 7.35 2.82
N LEU A 46 16.68 6.68 2.70
CA LEU A 46 15.59 6.77 3.67
C LEU A 46 15.86 5.99 4.95
N THR A 47 16.53 4.83 4.89
CA THR A 47 16.80 4.02 6.08
C THR A 47 17.44 4.80 7.24
N PRO A 48 18.58 5.49 7.07
CA PRO A 48 19.18 6.24 8.18
C PRO A 48 18.28 7.39 8.67
N ARG A 49 17.53 8.05 7.78
CA ARG A 49 16.61 9.14 8.14
C ARG A 49 15.42 8.67 8.97
N VAL A 50 14.86 7.50 8.63
CA VAL A 50 13.76 6.92 9.42
C VAL A 50 14.28 6.48 10.78
N LEU A 51 15.48 5.90 10.86
CA LEU A 51 16.10 5.58 12.15
C LEU A 51 16.33 6.85 12.98
N GLU A 52 16.84 7.92 12.36
CA GLU A 52 16.98 9.22 13.00
C GLU A 52 15.62 9.75 13.48
N ALA A 53 14.57 9.66 12.66
CA ALA A 53 13.21 10.07 13.02
C ALA A 53 12.55 9.19 14.09
N LEU A 54 13.00 7.96 14.29
CA LEU A 54 12.60 7.12 15.43
C LEU A 54 13.39 7.50 16.70
N THR A 55 14.59 8.04 16.56
CA THR A 55 15.41 8.55 17.67
C THR A 55 15.17 10.01 18.01
N SER A 56 14.66 10.84 17.09
CA SER A 56 14.57 12.30 17.22
C SER A 56 13.35 12.79 18.01
N PRO A 57 12.28 11.98 18.15
CA PRO A 57 11.38 12.08 19.29
C PRO A 57 11.72 10.94 20.28
N PRO A 58 12.89 10.93 20.95
CA PRO A 58 13.21 9.87 21.88
C PRO A 58 12.47 10.12 23.20
N GLY A 59 11.71 9.11 23.65
CA GLY A 59 11.29 9.01 25.05
C GLY A 59 9.81 9.27 25.33
N ARG A 60 9.02 9.62 24.32
CA ARG A 60 7.56 9.69 24.51
C ARG A 60 6.94 8.32 24.29
N PRO A 61 6.12 7.83 25.22
CA PRO A 61 5.43 6.56 25.08
C PRO A 61 4.24 6.73 24.12
N TRP A 62 4.50 7.01 22.84
CA TRP A 62 3.44 7.10 21.83
C TRP A 62 2.56 5.85 21.88
N ARG A 63 1.26 6.01 21.70
CA ARG A 63 0.30 4.88 21.71
C ARG A 63 0.68 3.80 20.70
N SER A 64 1.08 4.24 19.51
CA SER A 64 1.52 3.42 18.39
C SER A 64 2.47 4.23 17.52
N VAL A 65 3.35 3.55 16.80
CA VAL A 65 4.23 4.18 15.80
C VAL A 65 4.06 3.43 14.50
N CYS A 66 3.73 4.11 13.41
CA CYS A 66 3.58 3.51 12.09
C CYS A 66 4.54 4.17 11.10
N LEU A 67 5.26 3.36 10.34
CA LEU A 67 6.08 3.81 9.20
C LEU A 67 5.27 3.59 7.92
N ALA A 68 4.92 4.67 7.26
CA ALA A 68 4.18 4.65 6.02
C ALA A 68 5.04 5.02 4.82
N SER A 69 4.87 4.27 3.74
CA SER A 69 5.56 4.53 2.49
C SER A 69 4.83 3.93 1.31
N GLY A 70 5.22 4.31 0.09
CA GLY A 70 4.65 3.74 -1.13
C GLY A 70 5.75 3.51 -2.17
N ALA A 71 5.75 2.35 -2.81
CA ALA A 71 6.74 2.02 -3.85
C ALA A 71 6.14 1.77 -5.24
N PHE A 72 4.83 2.04 -5.42
CA PHE A 72 4.19 1.79 -6.70
C PHE A 72 4.76 2.69 -7.81
N PRO A 73 5.05 2.14 -9.00
CA PRO A 73 5.68 2.89 -10.09
C PRO A 73 4.80 4.05 -10.56
N LEU A 74 5.46 5.10 -11.06
CA LEU A 74 4.80 6.31 -11.55
C LEU A 74 3.78 6.03 -12.65
N ASN A 75 4.09 5.10 -13.55
CA ASN A 75 3.20 4.65 -14.61
C ASN A 75 3.50 3.20 -14.98
N LEU A 76 2.60 2.60 -15.76
CA LEU A 76 2.70 1.23 -16.24
C LEU A 76 3.17 1.16 -17.71
N ALA A 77 3.77 2.23 -18.23
CA ALA A 77 4.23 2.26 -19.61
C ALA A 77 5.33 1.20 -19.81
N GLY A 78 5.22 0.43 -20.89
CA GLY A 78 6.17 -0.64 -21.19
C GLY A 78 5.94 -1.95 -20.42
N PHE A 79 4.93 -2.04 -19.54
CA PHE A 79 4.55 -3.31 -18.95
C PHE A 79 4.04 -4.25 -20.05
N PRO A 80 4.45 -5.53 -20.06
CA PRO A 80 3.92 -6.51 -20.98
C PRO A 80 2.41 -6.65 -20.77
N ARG A 81 1.67 -6.66 -21.88
CA ARG A 81 0.22 -6.84 -21.85
C ARG A 81 -0.14 -8.30 -21.69
N SER A 82 -1.28 -8.57 -21.07
CA SER A 82 -1.84 -9.91 -20.87
C SER A 82 -0.93 -10.85 -20.06
N ARG A 83 -0.03 -10.30 -19.23
CA ARG A 83 0.83 -11.06 -18.32
C ARG A 83 1.06 -10.29 -17.02
N ALA A 84 1.11 -11.02 -15.90
CA ALA A 84 1.50 -10.46 -14.61
C ALA A 84 2.98 -10.04 -14.62
N THR A 85 3.23 -8.80 -14.23
CA THR A 85 4.57 -8.22 -14.06
C THR A 85 4.84 -8.05 -12.58
N PRO A 86 5.88 -8.70 -12.02
CA PRO A 86 6.26 -8.51 -10.63
C PRO A 86 6.89 -7.13 -10.45
N VAL A 87 6.45 -6.42 -9.41
CA VAL A 87 6.97 -5.11 -9.01
C VAL A 87 7.36 -5.18 -7.55
N ALA A 88 8.63 -4.92 -7.25
CA ALA A 88 9.16 -5.01 -5.90
C ALA A 88 8.45 -4.06 -4.93
N ARG A 89 8.02 -4.58 -3.78
CA ARG A 89 7.51 -3.77 -2.66
C ARG A 89 8.66 -3.11 -1.91
N GLY A 90 9.19 -2.03 -2.49
CA GLY A 90 10.26 -1.22 -1.89
C GLY A 90 9.88 -0.68 -0.51
N ASP A 91 8.61 -0.34 -0.31
CA ASP A 91 7.96 0.06 0.93
C ASP A 91 8.12 -1.03 2.03
N ALA A 92 7.63 -2.23 1.76
CA ALA A 92 7.72 -3.35 2.71
C ALA A 92 9.17 -3.80 2.96
N ARG A 93 10.07 -3.59 1.99
CA ARG A 93 11.51 -3.83 2.18
C ARG A 93 12.14 -2.77 3.09
N LEU A 94 11.81 -1.48 2.91
CA LEU A 94 12.26 -0.41 3.80
C LEU A 94 11.80 -0.68 5.23
N TRP A 95 10.53 -1.03 5.43
CA TRP A 95 10.01 -1.34 6.76
C TRP A 95 10.74 -2.51 7.42
N ARG A 96 11.00 -3.61 6.69
CA ARG A 96 11.83 -4.72 7.21
C ARG A 96 13.23 -4.27 7.58
N ASP A 97 13.89 -3.50 6.72
CA ASP A 97 15.23 -2.97 6.99
C ASP A 97 15.25 -2.12 8.29
N ILE A 98 14.15 -1.43 8.61
CA ILE A 98 13.99 -0.65 9.86
C ILE A 98 13.70 -1.55 11.05
N ALA A 99 12.75 -2.49 10.92
CA ALA A 99 12.39 -3.42 11.98
C ALA A 99 13.58 -4.27 12.46
N GLU A 100 14.49 -4.64 11.54
CA GLU A 100 15.70 -5.40 11.87
C GLU A 100 16.80 -4.56 12.57
N ARG A 101 16.84 -3.24 12.32
CA ARG A 101 17.90 -2.35 12.82
C ARG A 101 17.49 -1.57 14.07
N TRP A 102 16.20 -1.38 14.28
CA TRP A 102 15.66 -0.64 15.41
C TRP A 102 15.77 -1.44 16.70
N ARG A 103 16.23 -0.81 17.77
CA ARG A 103 16.41 -1.48 19.08
C ARG A 103 15.16 -1.43 19.97
N GLY A 104 14.22 -0.53 19.68
CA GLY A 104 12.95 -0.45 20.39
C GLY A 104 11.88 -1.34 19.77
N THR A 105 10.61 -1.15 20.17
CA THR A 105 9.48 -1.81 19.51
C THR A 105 9.44 -1.40 18.03
N PRO A 106 9.45 -2.36 17.08
CA PRO A 106 9.33 -2.04 15.66
C PRO A 106 8.05 -1.25 15.37
N PRO A 107 8.10 -0.24 14.48
CA PRO A 107 6.90 0.46 14.07
C PRO A 107 5.99 -0.46 13.26
N ASP A 108 4.69 -0.20 13.27
CA ASP A 108 3.72 -0.82 12.37
C ASP A 108 4.01 -0.45 10.91
N HIS A 109 3.65 -1.34 9.99
CA HIS A 109 3.80 -1.11 8.56
C HIS A 109 2.57 -0.42 7.96
N GLY A 110 2.75 0.74 7.34
CA GLY A 110 1.75 1.44 6.55
C GLY A 110 2.09 1.40 5.05
N ASP A 111 1.18 0.85 4.25
CA ASP A 111 1.26 0.94 2.79
C ASP A 111 0.36 2.07 2.29
N LEU A 112 0.95 3.09 1.64
CA LEU A 112 0.19 4.19 1.05
C LEU A 112 -0.51 3.82 -0.26
N GLY A 113 -0.57 2.52 -0.56
CA GLY A 113 -1.47 1.90 -1.50
C GLY A 113 -0.81 1.53 -2.83
N VAL A 114 -1.60 0.88 -3.68
CA VAL A 114 -1.19 0.45 -5.03
C VAL A 114 -1.23 1.59 -6.05
N THR A 115 -0.95 2.82 -5.64
CA THR A 115 -0.93 4.01 -6.50
C THR A 115 0.34 4.80 -6.27
N HIS A 116 0.83 5.46 -7.32
CA HIS A 116 1.96 6.36 -7.13
C HIS A 116 1.55 7.50 -6.20
N LEU A 117 2.38 7.75 -5.17
CA LEU A 117 2.12 8.71 -4.11
C LEU A 117 1.96 10.15 -4.56
N ARG A 118 2.59 10.51 -5.67
CA ARG A 118 2.44 11.82 -6.27
C ARG A 118 1.41 11.72 -7.37
N VAL A 119 0.39 12.57 -7.32
CA VAL A 119 -0.60 12.68 -8.39
C VAL A 119 0.15 13.03 -9.69
N PRO A 120 0.21 12.13 -10.68
CA PRO A 120 0.89 12.42 -11.92
C PRO A 120 0.14 13.53 -12.67
N PRO A 121 0.81 14.30 -13.54
CA PRO A 121 0.12 15.21 -14.46
C PRO A 121 -0.99 14.47 -15.21
N ARG A 122 -2.11 15.14 -15.46
CA ARG A 122 -3.23 14.55 -16.22
C ARG A 122 -2.73 13.98 -17.54
N SER A 123 -2.80 12.67 -17.71
CA SER A 123 -2.52 12.02 -19.00
C SER A 123 -3.67 12.27 -19.97
N ARG A 124 -3.36 12.47 -21.25
CA ARG A 124 -4.37 12.47 -22.31
C ARG A 124 -4.75 11.02 -22.61
N GLY A 125 -6.01 10.67 -22.36
CA GLY A 125 -6.55 9.32 -22.59
C GLY A 125 -6.89 8.58 -21.28
N ARG A 126 -7.85 7.66 -21.37
CA ARG A 126 -8.17 6.73 -20.28
C ARG A 126 -7.00 5.77 -20.07
N PRO A 127 -6.64 5.35 -18.86
CA PRO A 127 -5.61 4.32 -18.64
C PRO A 127 -6.06 2.97 -19.21
N ASP A 128 -5.10 2.11 -19.57
CA ASP A 128 -5.40 0.71 -19.92
C ASP A 128 -5.95 -0.02 -18.67
N PRO A 129 -6.94 -0.91 -18.82
CA PRO A 129 -7.43 -1.75 -17.73
C PRO A 129 -6.27 -2.52 -17.10
N ASN A 130 -6.21 -2.49 -15.78
CA ASN A 130 -5.15 -3.16 -15.05
C ASN A 130 -5.64 -3.67 -13.70
N MET A 131 -4.98 -4.73 -13.24
CA MET A 131 -5.22 -5.34 -11.93
C MET A 131 -3.92 -5.38 -11.15
N ARG A 132 -4.02 -5.12 -9.85
CA ARG A 132 -2.88 -5.01 -8.93
C ARG A 132 -3.21 -5.80 -7.69
N TYR A 133 -2.37 -6.76 -7.34
CA TYR A 133 -2.50 -7.55 -6.11
C TYR A 133 -1.12 -7.88 -5.55
N THR A 134 -1.04 -8.27 -4.29
CA THR A 134 0.23 -8.60 -3.63
C THR A 134 0.47 -10.10 -3.62
N THR A 135 1.72 -10.51 -3.82
CA THR A 135 2.19 -11.90 -3.62
C THR A 135 3.51 -11.87 -2.87
N GLY A 136 3.49 -12.16 -1.58
CA GLY A 136 4.68 -12.10 -0.74
C GLY A 136 5.34 -10.71 -0.76
N SER A 137 6.55 -10.61 -1.31
CA SER A 137 7.37 -9.38 -1.35
C SER A 137 7.16 -8.49 -2.58
N ASP A 138 6.24 -8.84 -3.47
CA ASP A 138 6.03 -8.13 -4.74
C ASP A 138 4.53 -7.81 -4.95
N TRP A 139 4.26 -6.75 -5.69
CA TRP A 139 2.99 -6.60 -6.39
C TRP A 139 3.02 -7.38 -7.69
N GLN A 140 1.92 -8.01 -8.05
CA GLN A 140 1.63 -8.48 -9.39
C GLN A 140 0.77 -7.44 -10.08
N VAL A 141 1.26 -6.92 -11.20
CA VAL A 141 0.56 -5.94 -12.02
C VAL A 141 0.23 -6.56 -13.36
N PHE A 142 -1.05 -6.65 -13.67
CA PHE A 142 -1.54 -7.14 -14.95
C PHE A 142 -2.11 -5.97 -15.75
N VAL A 143 -1.71 -5.81 -17.00
CA VAL A 143 -2.21 -4.77 -17.91
C VAL A 143 -2.85 -5.44 -19.12
N CYS A 144 -4.08 -5.08 -19.45
CA CYS A 144 -4.77 -5.61 -20.63
C CYS A 144 -4.72 -4.62 -21.79
N PRO A 145 -4.63 -5.10 -23.04
CA PRO A 145 -5.02 -4.27 -24.18
C PRO A 145 -6.51 -3.94 -24.05
N ARG A 146 -6.90 -2.76 -24.53
CA ARG A 146 -8.32 -2.45 -24.67
C ARG A 146 -8.89 -3.09 -25.91
N GLY A 147 -9.94 -3.87 -25.72
CA GLY A 147 -10.69 -4.52 -26.79
C GLY A 147 -12.17 -4.15 -26.78
N LYS A 148 -12.71 -3.74 -25.62
CA LYS A 148 -14.16 -3.53 -25.43
C LYS A 148 -14.48 -2.09 -25.05
N ALA A 149 -15.76 -1.73 -25.20
CA ALA A 149 -16.28 -0.44 -24.77
C ALA A 149 -16.39 -0.39 -23.24
N GLY A 150 -16.25 0.80 -22.66
CA GLY A 150 -16.43 1.00 -21.23
C GLY A 150 -15.38 0.29 -20.37
N ASN A 151 -15.84 -0.47 -19.39
CA ASN A 151 -15.01 -1.19 -18.42
C ASN A 151 -15.09 -2.72 -18.61
N ASP A 152 -15.63 -3.22 -19.72
CA ASP A 152 -15.90 -4.66 -19.88
C ASP A 152 -14.63 -5.51 -19.87
N ASP A 153 -13.52 -4.97 -20.38
CA ASP A 153 -12.19 -5.59 -20.31
C ASP A 153 -11.73 -5.85 -18.86
N PHE A 154 -12.27 -5.13 -17.85
CA PHE A 154 -11.97 -5.37 -16.44
C PHE A 154 -12.68 -6.63 -15.90
N PHE A 155 -13.88 -6.94 -16.38
CA PHE A 155 -14.63 -8.12 -15.94
C PHE A 155 -13.98 -9.40 -16.47
N ASP A 156 -13.57 -9.40 -17.75
CA ASP A 156 -12.81 -10.52 -18.32
C ASP A 156 -11.50 -10.73 -17.55
N LEU A 157 -10.76 -9.66 -17.28
CA LEU A 157 -9.54 -9.71 -16.49
C LEU A 157 -9.76 -10.30 -15.10
N SER A 158 -10.87 -9.95 -14.44
CA SER A 158 -11.22 -10.49 -13.13
C SER A 158 -11.53 -11.97 -13.19
N ALA A 159 -12.27 -12.41 -14.22
CA ALA A 159 -12.60 -13.81 -14.43
C ALA A 159 -11.34 -14.65 -14.73
N ASP A 160 -10.45 -14.14 -15.58
CA ASP A 160 -9.17 -14.78 -15.91
C ASP A 160 -8.28 -14.93 -14.68
N LEU A 161 -8.17 -13.88 -13.84
CA LEU A 161 -7.35 -13.95 -12.62
C LEU A 161 -7.90 -14.99 -11.62
N VAL A 162 -9.21 -15.00 -11.39
CA VAL A 162 -9.84 -15.95 -10.45
C VAL A 162 -9.68 -17.39 -10.94
N SER A 163 -9.74 -17.60 -12.26
CA SER A 163 -9.59 -18.92 -12.89
C SER A 163 -8.13 -19.35 -13.03
N SER A 164 -7.18 -18.45 -12.82
CA SER A 164 -5.75 -18.75 -12.95
C SER A 164 -5.25 -19.60 -11.76
N PRO A 165 -4.32 -20.55 -12.00
CA PRO A 165 -3.63 -21.24 -10.92
C PRO A 165 -2.97 -20.23 -9.98
N PRO A 166 -2.82 -20.54 -8.67
CA PRO A 166 -2.10 -19.67 -7.74
C PRO A 166 -0.73 -19.29 -8.31
N THR A 167 -0.52 -17.99 -8.55
CA THR A 167 0.76 -17.47 -8.99
C THR A 167 1.62 -17.19 -7.76
N GLY A 168 2.55 -18.10 -7.46
CA GLY A 168 3.52 -17.94 -6.38
C GLY A 168 3.91 -19.27 -5.71
N PRO A 169 4.93 -19.27 -4.84
CA PRO A 169 5.17 -20.40 -3.94
C PRO A 169 3.91 -20.64 -3.08
N PRO A 170 3.67 -21.88 -2.62
CA PRO A 170 2.52 -22.15 -1.75
C PRO A 170 2.53 -21.17 -0.57
N PRO A 171 1.38 -20.59 -0.20
CA PRO A 171 1.32 -19.76 0.99
C PRO A 171 1.83 -20.59 2.18
N GLU A 172 2.56 -19.95 3.09
CA GLU A 172 2.73 -20.50 4.44
C GLU A 172 1.36 -20.96 4.95
N PRO A 173 1.27 -22.08 5.68
CA PRO A 173 0.00 -22.56 6.20
C PRO A 173 -0.66 -21.42 6.97
N ALA A 174 -1.79 -20.96 6.47
CA ALA A 174 -2.54 -19.89 7.09
C ALA A 174 -2.89 -20.32 8.53
N PRO A 175 -2.87 -19.41 9.51
CA PRO A 175 -3.33 -19.74 10.85
C PRO A 175 -4.74 -20.34 10.77
N PRO A 176 -5.06 -21.37 11.58
CA PRO A 176 -6.36 -22.04 11.51
C PRO A 176 -7.50 -21.01 11.60
N GLY A 177 -8.28 -20.89 10.53
CA GLY A 177 -9.39 -19.93 10.40
C GLY A 177 -9.23 -18.84 9.33
N ALA A 178 -8.03 -18.66 8.76
CA ALA A 178 -7.82 -17.70 7.67
C ALA A 178 -8.21 -18.30 6.30
N THR A 179 -9.50 -18.28 5.97
CA THR A 179 -9.95 -18.58 4.60
C THR A 179 -9.62 -17.43 3.68
N ASN A 180 -8.91 -17.70 2.59
CA ASN A 180 -8.69 -16.81 1.46
C ASN A 180 -10.03 -16.59 0.71
N ALA A 181 -10.89 -15.75 1.30
CA ALA A 181 -12.27 -15.46 0.90
C ALA A 181 -12.44 -14.93 -0.53
N TRP A 182 -11.35 -14.53 -1.19
CA TRP A 182 -11.36 -14.09 -2.59
C TRP A 182 -11.52 -15.22 -3.60
N ARG A 183 -11.28 -16.48 -3.22
CA ARG A 183 -11.35 -17.65 -4.13
C ARG A 183 -12.65 -18.45 -4.05
N THR A 184 -13.54 -18.16 -3.12
CA THR A 184 -14.68 -19.04 -2.81
C THR A 184 -16.03 -18.57 -3.35
N ALA A 185 -16.10 -17.42 -4.03
CA ALA A 185 -17.32 -16.98 -4.70
C ALA A 185 -17.18 -17.10 -6.23
N PRO A 186 -18.01 -17.90 -6.92
CA PRO A 186 -18.06 -17.89 -8.37
C PRO A 186 -18.49 -16.49 -8.86
N PRO A 187 -17.74 -15.85 -9.78
CA PRO A 187 -17.98 -14.46 -10.21
C PRO A 187 -19.42 -14.20 -10.66
N ALA A 188 -20.03 -15.18 -11.35
CA ALA A 188 -21.33 -15.06 -12.00
C ALA A 188 -22.50 -14.71 -11.07
N GLU A 189 -22.43 -15.10 -9.79
CA GLU A 189 -23.52 -14.84 -8.84
C GLU A 189 -23.43 -13.45 -8.21
N ALA A 190 -22.22 -12.94 -8.01
CA ALA A 190 -21.98 -11.53 -7.65
C ALA A 190 -22.35 -10.59 -8.81
N THR A 191 -22.14 -11.03 -10.06
CA THR A 191 -22.46 -10.28 -11.28
C THR A 191 -23.97 -9.98 -11.41
N ARG A 192 -24.85 -10.94 -11.06
CA ARG A 192 -26.31 -10.71 -11.13
C ARG A 192 -26.81 -9.72 -10.10
N ARG A 193 -26.24 -9.72 -8.89
CA ARG A 193 -26.68 -8.80 -7.81
C ARG A 193 -26.23 -7.36 -8.07
N ALA A 194 -25.05 -7.15 -8.64
CA ALA A 194 -24.54 -5.81 -8.98
C ALA A 194 -25.29 -5.17 -10.15
N ALA A 195 -25.65 -5.96 -11.17
CA ALA A 195 -26.42 -5.48 -12.32
C ALA A 195 -27.86 -5.06 -11.97
N GLN A 196 -28.44 -5.62 -10.91
CA GLN A 196 -29.80 -5.29 -10.45
C GLN A 196 -29.89 -4.01 -9.62
N HIS A 197 -28.76 -3.45 -9.14
CA HIS A 197 -28.76 -2.34 -8.18
C HIS A 197 -28.13 -1.03 -8.65
N GLY A 198 -27.73 -0.90 -9.93
CA GLY A 198 -27.44 0.40 -10.57
C GLY A 198 -26.40 1.30 -9.87
N GLY A 199 -25.60 0.76 -8.95
CA GLY A 199 -24.67 1.49 -8.11
C GLY A 199 -23.55 0.56 -7.67
N ALA A 200 -22.31 1.07 -7.69
CA ALA A 200 -21.15 0.34 -7.20
C ALA A 200 -21.38 -0.01 -5.73
N PRO A 201 -21.38 -1.30 -5.34
CA PRO A 201 -21.47 -1.65 -3.92
C PRO A 201 -20.17 -1.20 -3.25
N GLY A 202 -20.30 -0.42 -2.18
CA GLY A 202 -19.19 -0.16 -1.27
C GLY A 202 -18.64 -1.48 -0.71
N PRO A 203 -17.36 -1.51 -0.33
CA PRO A 203 -16.77 -2.72 0.23
C PRO A 203 -17.57 -3.16 1.47
N PRO A 204 -17.86 -4.47 1.65
CA PRO A 204 -18.47 -4.94 2.88
C PRO A 204 -17.53 -4.61 4.05
N HIS A 205 -18.10 -4.01 5.10
CA HIS A 205 -17.43 -3.77 6.37
C HIS A 205 -16.85 -5.10 6.87
N THR A 206 -15.53 -5.26 6.74
CA THR A 206 -14.83 -6.40 7.31
C THR A 206 -14.20 -5.92 8.60
N THR A 207 -14.82 -6.27 9.72
CA THR A 207 -14.25 -6.11 11.06
C THR A 207 -13.14 -7.14 11.24
N TRP A 208 -11.91 -6.67 11.45
CA TRP A 208 -10.81 -7.52 11.90
C TRP A 208 -10.89 -7.65 13.42
N PRO A 209 -10.87 -8.86 13.99
CA PRO A 209 -10.55 -9.03 15.40
C PRO A 209 -9.06 -8.72 15.60
N TRP A 210 -8.77 -7.87 16.58
CA TRP A 210 -7.43 -7.44 17.00
C TRP A 210 -6.63 -8.59 17.62
#